data_AF-G9KH21-F1
#
_entry.id   AF-G9KH21-F1
#
_cell.length_a   1.000
_cell.length_b   1.000
_cell.length_c   1.000
_cell.angle_alpha   90.00
_cell.angle_beta   90.00
_cell.angle_gamma   90.00
#
_symmetry.space_group_name_H-M   'P 1'
#
loop_
_entity.id
_entity.type
_entity.pdbx_description
1 polymer ?
#
loop_
_entity_poly.entity_id
_entity_poly.type
_entity_poly.pdbx_seq_one_letter_code
_entity_poly.pdbx_strand_id
1 'polypeptide(L)'
;DIREIKEIRPGKTSRDFDRYQEDPAFRPDQSHCFVILYGMEFRLKTLSLQATSEDEVNMWVKGLTWLMEDTLQAATPLQIERWLRKQFYSVDRNREDRISAKDLKNMLSQVNYRVPNMRFLRERLTDLETDLEQRSSDITYGQFAQLYRSLMYSAQKTV
;
A
#
# COMPACT_ATOMS: atom_id res chain seq x y z
N ASP A 1 2.30 -0.26 -6.05
CA ASP A 1 1.19 0.60 -5.57
C ASP A 1 0.39 1.08 -6.79
N ILE A 2 -0.93 1.30 -6.72
CA ILE A 2 -1.70 1.82 -7.87
C ILE A 2 -1.12 3.16 -8.35
N ARG A 3 -0.60 3.99 -7.45
CA ARG A 3 0.06 5.27 -7.79
C ARG A 3 1.31 5.12 -8.67
N GLU A 4 1.87 3.93 -8.73
CA GLU A 4 3.07 3.64 -9.54
C GLU A 4 2.72 3.15 -10.93
N ILE A 5 1.45 2.84 -11.23
CA ILE A 5 1.01 2.46 -12.57
C ILE A 5 1.19 3.66 -13.51
N LYS A 6 1.77 3.40 -14.69
CA LYS A 6 2.02 4.39 -15.74
C LYS A 6 1.22 4.10 -17.00
N GLU A 7 0.98 2.83 -17.30
CA GLU A 7 0.27 2.40 -18.49
C GLU A 7 -0.39 1.04 -18.21
N ILE A 8 -1.60 0.86 -18.74
CA ILE A 8 -2.29 -0.43 -18.81
C ILE A 8 -2.56 -0.70 -20.28
N ARG A 9 -1.90 -1.71 -20.83
CA ARG A 9 -1.93 -2.04 -22.26
C ARG A 9 -2.75 -3.31 -22.49
N PRO A 10 -3.85 -3.26 -23.26
CA PRO A 10 -4.55 -4.47 -23.70
C PRO A 10 -3.64 -5.33 -24.59
N GLY A 11 -3.84 -6.64 -24.52
CA GLY A 11 -3.08 -7.61 -25.28
C GLY A 11 -1.84 -8.14 -24.58
N LYS A 12 -1.00 -8.82 -25.35
CA LYS A 12 0.11 -9.65 -24.87
C LYS A 12 1.51 -9.07 -25.15
N THR A 13 1.60 -7.78 -25.42
CA THR A 13 2.87 -7.14 -25.81
C THR A 13 3.70 -6.76 -24.58
N SER A 14 4.47 -7.72 -24.07
CA SER A 14 5.46 -7.53 -23.01
C SER A 14 6.58 -8.56 -23.07
N ARG A 15 7.73 -8.25 -22.45
CA ARG A 15 8.85 -9.19 -22.31
C ARG A 15 8.50 -10.44 -21.51
N ASP A 16 7.44 -10.40 -20.69
CA ASP A 16 7.01 -11.57 -19.93
C ASP A 16 6.32 -12.56 -20.85
N PHE A 17 5.40 -12.09 -21.70
CA PHE A 17 4.73 -12.94 -22.69
C PHE A 17 5.68 -13.39 -23.80
N ASP A 18 6.63 -12.54 -24.21
CA ASP A 18 7.65 -12.89 -25.21
C ASP A 18 8.48 -14.11 -24.79
N ARG A 19 8.71 -14.32 -23.49
CA ARG A 19 9.46 -15.47 -22.95
C ARG A 19 8.77 -16.81 -23.15
N TYR A 20 7.46 -16.82 -23.36
CA TYR A 20 6.65 -18.04 -23.46
C TYR A 20 6.07 -18.27 -24.86
N GLN A 21 6.44 -17.45 -25.87
CA GLN A 21 5.88 -17.58 -27.23
C GLN A 21 6.17 -18.94 -27.88
N GLU A 22 7.32 -19.54 -27.56
CA GLU A 22 7.75 -20.85 -28.08
C GLU A 22 7.25 -22.02 -27.23
N ASP A 23 6.66 -21.76 -26.06
CA ASP A 23 6.13 -22.81 -25.19
C ASP A 23 4.70 -23.18 -25.64
N PRO A 24 4.49 -24.36 -26.23
CA PRO A 24 3.17 -24.75 -26.71
C PRO A 24 2.15 -24.92 -25.58
N ALA A 25 2.59 -25.06 -24.32
CA ALA A 25 1.72 -25.13 -23.15
C ALA A 25 1.13 -23.77 -22.76
N PHE A 26 1.71 -22.67 -23.24
CA PHE A 26 1.27 -21.32 -22.92
C PHE A 26 0.99 -20.52 -24.20
N ARG A 27 -0.28 -20.48 -24.60
CA ARG A 27 -0.76 -19.73 -25.77
C ARG A 27 -1.61 -18.54 -25.32
N PRO A 28 -1.00 -17.38 -25.06
CA PRO A 28 -1.73 -16.18 -24.66
C PRO A 28 -2.59 -15.69 -25.82
N ASP A 29 -3.90 -15.71 -25.63
CA ASP A 29 -4.85 -15.07 -26.54
C ASP A 29 -4.83 -13.55 -26.30
N GLN A 30 -4.78 -12.78 -27.38
CA GLN A 30 -4.67 -11.33 -27.34
C GLN A 30 -5.87 -10.69 -26.65
N SER A 31 -7.09 -11.20 -26.84
CA SER A 31 -8.29 -10.67 -26.17
C SER A 31 -8.38 -11.03 -24.69
N HIS A 32 -7.60 -12.02 -24.24
CA HIS A 32 -7.57 -12.50 -22.87
C HIS A 32 -6.38 -11.96 -22.07
N CYS A 33 -5.57 -11.08 -22.66
CA CYS A 33 -4.37 -10.56 -22.03
C CYS A 33 -4.40 -9.05 -21.83
N PHE A 34 -3.70 -8.59 -20.80
CA PHE A 34 -3.30 -7.20 -20.62
C PHE A 34 -2.00 -7.10 -19.81
N VAL A 35 -1.34 -5.95 -19.90
CA VAL A 35 -0.05 -5.69 -19.27
C VAL A 35 -0.15 -4.40 -18.46
N ILE A 36 0.27 -4.45 -17.20
CA ILE A 36 0.43 -3.28 -16.34
C ILE A 36 1.90 -2.89 -16.30
N LEU A 37 2.21 -1.66 -16.72
CA LEU A 37 3.54 -1.07 -16.60
C LEU A 37 3.55 -0.14 -15.39
N TYR A 38 4.46 -0.37 -14.45
CA TYR A 38 4.50 0.37 -13.20
C TYR A 38 5.93 0.59 -12.67
N GLY A 39 6.13 1.66 -11.92
CA GLY A 39 7.41 1.96 -11.28
C GLY A 39 7.67 3.45 -11.09
N MET A 40 8.75 3.73 -10.37
CA MET A 40 9.24 5.09 -10.08
C MET A 40 10.46 5.46 -10.93
N GLU A 41 11.04 4.50 -11.65
CA GLU A 41 12.22 4.66 -12.49
C GLU A 41 11.84 4.68 -13.98
N PHE A 42 12.77 5.13 -14.84
CA PHE A 42 12.59 5.10 -16.29
C PHE A 42 12.34 3.68 -16.83
N ARG A 43 13.04 2.69 -16.28
CA ARG A 43 12.79 1.27 -16.60
C ARG A 43 11.62 0.76 -15.76
N LEU A 44 10.43 0.81 -16.35
CA LEU A 44 9.23 0.29 -15.70
C LEU A 44 9.28 -1.23 -15.53
N LYS A 45 8.68 -1.71 -14.44
CA LYS A 45 8.38 -3.11 -14.22
C LYS A 45 7.11 -3.47 -14.99
N THR A 46 6.97 -4.74 -15.35
CA THR A 46 5.81 -5.28 -16.05
C THR A 46 5.12 -6.33 -15.20
N LEU A 47 3.80 -6.28 -15.16
CA LEU A 47 2.94 -7.36 -14.68
C LEU A 47 2.02 -7.76 -15.84
N SER A 48 2.27 -8.94 -16.38
CA SER A 48 1.58 -9.46 -17.56
C SER A 48 0.57 -10.52 -17.14
N LEU A 49 -0.69 -10.33 -17.52
CA LEU A 49 -1.83 -11.07 -16.97
C LEU A 49 -2.67 -11.67 -18.10
N GLN A 50 -3.06 -12.93 -17.93
CA GLN A 50 -4.04 -13.62 -18.77
C GLN A 50 -5.28 -13.91 -17.92
N ALA A 51 -6.43 -13.41 -18.35
CA ALA A 51 -7.72 -13.66 -17.74
C ALA A 51 -8.41 -14.88 -18.37
N THR A 52 -9.52 -15.31 -17.77
CA THR A 52 -10.30 -16.46 -18.27
C THR A 52 -11.34 -16.08 -19.32
N SER A 53 -11.62 -14.78 -19.48
CA SER A 53 -12.50 -14.22 -20.51
C SER A 53 -12.08 -12.80 -20.93
N GLU A 54 -12.53 -12.38 -22.11
CA GLU A 54 -12.38 -10.99 -22.59
C GLU A 54 -13.11 -9.99 -21.68
N ASP A 55 -14.26 -10.37 -21.12
CA ASP A 55 -15.01 -9.53 -20.18
C ASP A 55 -14.22 -9.22 -18.90
N GLU A 56 -13.48 -10.20 -18.38
CA GLU A 56 -12.58 -9.97 -17.25
C GLU A 56 -11.45 -9.00 -17.59
N VAL A 57 -10.84 -9.12 -18.78
CA VAL A 57 -9.83 -8.17 -19.25
C VAL A 57 -10.41 -6.77 -19.30
N ASN A 58 -11.56 -6.60 -19.94
CA ASN A 58 -12.23 -5.31 -20.07
C ASN A 58 -12.58 -4.70 -18.70
N MET A 59 -13.05 -5.52 -17.76
CA MET A 59 -13.34 -5.10 -16.39
C MET A 59 -12.07 -4.61 -15.67
N TRP A 60 -10.98 -5.38 -15.72
CA TRP A 60 -9.72 -5.02 -15.08
C TRP A 60 -9.11 -3.77 -15.69
N VAL A 61 -9.01 -3.69 -17.02
CA VAL A 61 -8.45 -2.53 -17.71
C VAL A 61 -9.24 -1.26 -17.38
N LYS A 62 -10.58 -1.33 -17.44
CA LYS A 62 -11.44 -0.17 -17.13
C LYS A 62 -11.33 0.24 -15.66
N GLY A 63 -11.43 -0.71 -14.74
CA GLY A 63 -11.39 -0.45 -13.30
C GLY A 63 -10.04 0.11 -12.84
N LEU A 64 -8.93 -0.47 -13.32
CA LEU A 64 -7.60 -0.01 -12.98
C LEU A 64 -7.27 1.35 -13.61
N THR A 65 -7.73 1.62 -14.83
CA THR A 65 -7.57 2.94 -15.46
C THR A 65 -8.26 4.02 -14.62
N TRP A 66 -9.51 3.77 -14.21
CA TRP A 66 -10.23 4.69 -13.33
C TRP A 66 -9.53 4.87 -11.97
N LEU A 67 -9.11 3.77 -11.34
CA LEU A 67 -8.40 3.82 -10.05
C LEU A 67 -7.07 4.56 -10.15
N MET A 68 -6.35 4.44 -11.27
CA MET A 68 -5.10 5.16 -11.49
C MET A 68 -5.34 6.67 -11.46
N GLU A 69 -6.36 7.15 -12.18
CA GLU A 69 -6.73 8.58 -12.20
C GLU A 69 -7.22 9.06 -10.83
N ASP A 70 -8.17 8.35 -10.20
CA ASP A 70 -8.70 8.68 -8.87
C ASP A 70 -7.59 8.72 -7.82
N THR A 71 -6.68 7.73 -7.84
CA THR A 71 -5.64 7.63 -6.83
C THR A 71 -4.62 8.76 -6.94
N LEU A 72 -4.33 9.23 -8.15
CA LEU A 72 -3.42 10.36 -8.38
C LEU A 72 -4.07 11.71 -8.04
N GLN A 73 -5.38 11.85 -8.29
CA GLN A 73 -6.13 13.10 -8.02
C GLN A 73 -6.67 13.20 -6.59
N ALA A 74 -6.59 12.13 -5.80
CA ALA A 74 -7.07 12.10 -4.43
C ALA A 74 -6.49 13.22 -3.57
N ALA A 75 -7.32 13.86 -2.75
CA ALA A 75 -6.89 14.90 -1.82
C ALA A 75 -5.82 14.37 -0.84
N THR A 76 -4.89 15.23 -0.45
CA THR A 76 -3.76 14.87 0.44
C THR A 76 -4.18 14.10 1.71
N PRO A 77 -5.28 14.43 2.42
CA PRO A 77 -5.72 13.65 3.58
C PRO A 77 -5.99 12.17 3.26
N LEU A 78 -6.62 11.89 2.11
CA LEU A 78 -6.90 10.53 1.66
C LEU A 78 -5.61 9.80 1.26
N GLN A 79 -4.65 10.52 0.65
CA GLN A 79 -3.33 9.95 0.35
C GLN A 79 -2.56 9.57 1.63
N ILE A 80 -2.61 10.43 2.65
CA ILE A 80 -2.02 10.16 3.97
C ILE A 80 -2.70 8.95 4.61
N GLU A 81 -4.03 8.88 4.60
CA GLU A 81 -4.76 7.74 5.15
C GLU A 81 -4.38 6.42 4.47
N ARG A 82 -4.36 6.40 3.12
CA ARG A 82 -3.90 5.24 2.33
C ARG A 82 -2.45 4.87 2.66
N TRP A 83 -1.57 5.85 2.87
CA TRP A 83 -0.19 5.59 3.30
C TRP A 83 -0.13 4.96 4.69
N LEU A 84 -0.87 5.50 5.66
CA LEU A 84 -0.96 4.95 7.02
C LEU A 84 -1.50 3.52 7.01
N ARG A 85 -2.56 3.24 6.25
CA ARG A 85 -3.11 1.88 6.10
C ARG A 85 -2.04 0.90 5.62
N LYS A 86 -1.28 1.26 4.58
CA LYS A 86 -0.18 0.42 4.08
C LYS A 86 0.93 0.21 5.12
N GLN A 87 1.26 1.22 5.91
CA GLN A 87 2.25 1.07 6.98
C GLN A 87 1.76 0.16 8.10
N PHE A 88 0.48 0.23 8.45
CA PHE A 88 -0.10 -0.62 9.48
C PHE A 88 -0.19 -2.08 9.01
N TYR A 89 -0.72 -2.32 7.81
CA TYR A 89 -0.85 -3.67 7.25
C TYR A 89 0.47 -4.34 6.90
N SER A 90 1.58 -3.59 6.76
CA SER A 90 2.89 -4.21 6.53
C SER A 90 3.45 -4.89 7.79
N VAL A 91 2.97 -4.50 8.98
CA VAL A 91 3.41 -5.06 10.26
C VAL A 91 2.34 -5.90 10.97
N ASP A 92 1.06 -5.74 10.61
CA ASP A 92 -0.02 -6.66 11.02
C ASP A 92 0.03 -7.98 10.23
N ARG A 93 0.99 -8.84 10.61
CA ARG A 93 1.26 -10.10 9.90
C ARG A 93 0.10 -11.09 9.97
N ASN A 94 -0.65 -11.08 11.06
CA ASN A 94 -1.73 -12.03 11.31
C ASN A 94 -3.10 -11.52 10.85
N ARG A 95 -3.18 -10.27 10.39
CA ARG A 95 -4.44 -9.60 10.04
C ARG A 95 -5.42 -9.59 11.22
N GLU A 96 -4.88 -9.34 12.41
CA GLU A 96 -5.65 -9.24 13.66
C GLU A 96 -6.11 -7.80 13.91
N ASP A 97 -5.83 -6.87 12.99
CA ASP A 97 -6.08 -5.42 13.11
C ASP A 97 -5.41 -4.79 14.34
N ARG A 98 -4.35 -5.44 14.83
CA ARG A 98 -3.60 -5.09 16.05
C ARG A 98 -2.11 -5.34 15.86
N ILE A 99 -1.28 -4.45 16.41
CA ILE A 99 0.18 -4.54 16.32
C ILE A 99 0.83 -4.28 17.68
N SER A 100 1.98 -4.87 17.97
CA SER A 100 2.67 -4.57 19.23
C SER A 100 3.37 -3.20 19.20
N ALA A 101 3.63 -2.62 20.38
CA ALA A 101 4.46 -1.41 20.48
C ALA A 101 5.89 -1.59 19.90
N LYS A 102 6.40 -2.83 19.90
CA LYS A 102 7.70 -3.16 19.29
C LYS A 102 7.63 -3.08 17.77
N ASP A 103 6.55 -3.61 17.18
CA ASP A 103 6.32 -3.55 15.73
C ASP A 103 6.15 -2.10 15.27
N LEU A 104 5.37 -1.31 16.02
CA LEU A 104 5.20 0.10 15.77
C LEU A 104 6.54 0.87 15.80
N LYS A 105 7.37 0.64 16.84
CA LYS A 105 8.70 1.26 16.92
C LYS A 105 9.57 0.93 15.71
N ASN A 106 9.58 -0.34 15.30
CA ASN A 106 10.35 -0.79 14.16
C ASN A 106 9.84 -0.18 12.85
N MET A 107 8.52 -0.14 12.65
CA MET A 107 7.89 0.48 11.50
C MET A 107 8.24 1.97 11.40
N LEU A 108 8.13 2.72 12.51
CA LEU A 108 8.50 4.14 12.55
C LEU A 108 9.95 4.38 12.10
N SER A 109 10.87 3.50 12.48
CA SER A 109 12.27 3.59 12.03
C SER A 109 12.43 3.36 10.53
N GLN A 110 11.59 2.51 9.91
CA GLN A 110 11.62 2.26 8.46
C GLN A 110 11.09 3.43 7.64
N VAL A 111 10.22 4.25 8.24
CA VAL A 111 9.69 5.49 7.63
C VAL A 111 10.46 6.74 8.09
N ASN A 112 11.73 6.57 8.49
CA ASN A 112 12.65 7.63 8.88
C ASN A 112 12.27 8.41 10.15
N TYR A 113 11.48 7.83 11.04
CA TYR A 113 11.21 8.41 12.36
C TYR A 113 11.95 7.65 13.47
N ARG A 114 12.92 8.32 14.11
CA ARG A 114 13.68 7.73 15.23
C ARG A 114 12.92 7.90 16.54
N VAL A 115 12.32 6.81 17.02
CA VAL A 115 11.71 6.77 18.36
C VAL A 115 12.80 6.87 19.43
N PRO A 116 12.77 7.87 20.34
CA PRO A 116 13.80 8.06 21.36
C PRO A 116 13.99 6.84 22.27
N ASN A 117 12.90 6.29 22.80
CA ASN A 117 12.87 5.09 23.62
C ASN A 117 11.43 4.51 23.69
N MET A 118 11.27 3.29 24.24
CA MET A 118 9.96 2.65 24.37
C MET A 118 9.01 3.40 25.33
N ARG A 119 9.57 4.11 26.31
CA ARG A 119 8.78 4.89 27.29
C ARG A 119 8.06 6.05 26.61
N PHE A 120 8.76 6.81 25.77
CA PHE A 120 8.18 7.86 24.94
C PHE A 120 7.00 7.35 24.12
N LEU A 121 7.15 6.19 23.47
CA LEU A 121 6.08 5.63 22.64
C LEU A 121 4.85 5.23 23.46
N ARG A 122 5.07 4.62 24.64
CA ARG A 122 3.98 4.24 25.55
C ARG A 122 3.24 5.45 26.11
N GLU A 123 3.97 6.46 26.59
CA GLU A 123 3.38 7.71 27.10
C GLU A 123 2.50 8.37 26.03
N ARG A 124 3.01 8.44 24.79
CA ARG A 124 2.24 8.99 23.66
C ARG A 124 1.03 8.17 23.25
N LEU A 125 0.98 6.87 23.53
CA LEU A 125 -0.20 6.04 23.27
C LEU A 125 -1.23 6.18 24.39
N THR A 126 -0.77 6.21 25.64
CA THR A 126 -1.63 6.41 26.82
C THR A 126 -2.31 7.79 26.81
N ASP A 127 -1.59 8.85 26.41
CA ASP A 127 -2.17 10.21 26.27
C ASP A 127 -3.34 10.28 25.25
N LEU A 128 -3.45 9.27 24.38
CA LEU A 128 -4.46 9.19 23.32
C LEU A 128 -5.64 8.27 23.70
N GLU A 129 -5.55 7.56 24.81
CA GLU A 129 -6.55 6.59 25.27
C GLU A 129 -7.55 7.23 26.25
N THR A 130 -8.85 7.07 25.96
CA THR A 130 -9.91 7.21 26.96
C THR A 130 -10.04 5.91 27.73
N ASP A 131 -9.58 5.87 28.99
CA ASP A 131 -9.79 4.97 30.16
C ASP A 131 -10.30 3.50 30.05
N LEU A 132 -10.80 3.01 28.91
CA LEU A 132 -11.52 1.74 28.78
C LEU A 132 -10.71 0.59 28.15
N GLU A 133 -9.56 0.87 27.51
CA GLU A 133 -8.79 -0.14 26.76
C GLU A 133 -7.43 -0.51 27.40
N GLN A 134 -7.28 -0.26 28.69
CA GLN A 134 -6.03 -0.43 29.46
C GLN A 134 -5.51 -1.88 29.60
N ARG A 135 -6.09 -2.84 28.88
CA ARG A 135 -5.80 -4.28 29.03
C ARG A 135 -5.12 -4.92 27.82
N SER A 136 -5.10 -4.28 26.66
CA SER A 136 -4.39 -4.83 25.49
C SER A 136 -3.04 -4.14 25.35
N SER A 137 -1.97 -4.93 25.24
CA SER A 137 -0.63 -4.45 24.88
C SER A 137 -0.53 -4.00 23.42
N ASP A 138 -1.63 -4.11 22.67
CA ASP A 138 -1.65 -4.08 21.23
C ASP A 138 -2.38 -2.83 20.74
N ILE A 139 -1.86 -2.29 19.66
CA ILE A 139 -2.19 -0.98 19.12
C ILE A 139 -3.08 -1.21 17.90
N THR A 140 -4.26 -0.61 17.93
CA THR A 140 -5.21 -0.61 16.82
C THR A 140 -4.78 0.40 15.74
N TYR A 141 -5.35 0.27 14.54
CA TYR A 141 -5.16 1.27 13.49
C TYR A 141 -5.57 2.69 13.94
N GLY A 142 -6.65 2.82 14.72
CA GLY A 142 -7.13 4.10 15.21
C GLY A 142 -6.11 4.81 16.10
N GLN A 143 -5.56 4.08 17.08
CA GLN A 143 -4.50 4.57 17.96
C GLN A 143 -3.24 4.94 17.16
N PHE A 144 -2.83 4.10 16.21
CA PHE A 144 -1.70 4.39 15.32
C PHE A 144 -1.91 5.67 14.49
N ALA A 145 -3.06 5.83 13.84
CA ALA A 145 -3.35 7.00 13.03
C ALA A 145 -3.40 8.28 13.86
N GLN A 146 -3.92 8.21 15.09
CA GLN A 146 -3.94 9.34 16.02
C GLN A 146 -2.54 9.68 16.53
N LEU A 147 -1.71 8.68 16.82
CA LEU A 147 -0.30 8.89 17.16
C LEU A 147 0.43 9.63 16.03
N TYR A 148 0.27 9.18 14.77
CA TYR A 148 0.86 9.87 13.62
C TYR A 148 0.44 11.34 13.57
N ARG A 149 -0.87 11.64 13.68
CA ARG A 149 -1.37 13.02 13.68
C ARG A 149 -0.76 13.86 14.80
N SER A 150 -0.71 13.31 16.02
CA SER A 150 -0.10 13.98 17.18
C SER A 150 1.39 14.26 16.98
N LEU A 151 2.14 13.27 16.48
CA LEU A 151 3.58 13.42 16.21
C LEU A 151 3.83 14.50 15.14
N MET A 152 3.11 14.45 14.01
CA MET A 152 3.26 15.44 12.94
C MET A 152 2.89 16.85 13.40
N TYR A 153 1.80 17.00 14.16
CA TYR A 153 1.41 18.29 14.73
C TYR A 153 2.44 18.82 15.74
N SER A 154 2.97 17.95 16.60
CA SER A 154 4.01 18.36 17.56
C SER A 154 5.30 18.81 16.87
N ALA A 155 5.67 18.15 15.76
CA ALA A 155 6.85 18.51 14.97
C ALA A 155 6.72 19.88 14.30
N GLN A 156 5.50 20.31 13.95
CA GLN A 156 5.25 21.65 13.41
C GLN A 156 5.51 22.77 14.42
N LYS A 157 5.39 22.51 15.73
CA LYS A 157 5.62 23.51 16.79
C LYS A 157 7.09 23.73 17.12
N THR A 158 7.94 22.79 16.72
CA THR A 158 9.39 22.81 16.98
C THR A 158 10.21 23.40 15.82
N VAL A 159 9.53 23.85 14.76
CA VAL A 159 10.09 24.64 13.64
C VAL A 159 9.75 26.10 13.87
#